data_AF-A0A952WJ54-F1
#
_entry.id   AF-A0A952WJ54-F1
#
_cell.length_a   1.000
_cell.length_b   1.000
_cell.length_c   1.000
_cell.angle_alpha   90.00
_cell.angle_beta   90.00
_cell.angle_gamma   90.00
#
_symmetry.space_group_name_H-M   'P 1'
#
loop_
_entity.id
_entity.type
_entity.pdbx_description
1 polymer ?
#
loop_
_entity_poly.entity_id
_entity_poly.type
_entity_poly.pdbx_seq_one_letter_code
_entity_poly.pdbx_strand_id
1 'polypeptide(L)'
;MAKKSASVSSRGVPGKALIGMVHVGALPGSPFARAPLSKIEATAREEAKVLMDSGFDAVIVENMHDRPYVQPPHSPATVASMTILCAAVKDAIGSTPMGVQVLSCGECEAISIALATGGSFIRCENFVYAHVADEGLLSRAAAGPLLRFRREIGAEHIKVICDIKKKHASHSITGDIMLGDAAHTAQFFGADGVIVTGAFTGDPANEEDVEEAKRSTSVPVWVGSGVDPDQAASLFEHADALIVGSYIKRGGVWSAPIDPKRCRAMAKSKRS
;
A
#
# COMPACT_ATOMS: atom_id res chain seq x y z
N MET A 1 29.72 32.45 4.10
CA MET A 1 28.61 31.78 4.82
C MET A 1 27.47 31.56 3.84
N ALA A 2 27.41 30.38 3.22
CA ALA A 2 26.27 29.96 2.40
C ALA A 2 25.42 29.00 3.24
N LYS A 3 24.16 29.36 3.48
CA LYS A 3 23.19 28.52 4.18
C LYS A 3 23.03 27.23 3.38
N LYS A 4 23.46 26.09 3.95
CA LYS A 4 23.05 24.76 3.49
C LYS A 4 21.54 24.70 3.60
N SER A 5 20.86 24.76 2.45
CA SER A 5 19.47 24.35 2.32
C SER A 5 19.37 22.92 2.84
N ALA A 6 18.54 22.70 3.87
CA ALA A 6 18.31 21.38 4.40
C ALA A 6 17.63 20.55 3.31
N SER A 7 18.37 19.62 2.70
CA SER A 7 17.79 18.59 1.85
C SER A 7 16.79 17.81 2.69
N VAL A 8 15.51 17.89 2.36
CA VAL A 8 14.46 17.01 2.89
C VAL A 8 14.94 15.59 2.62
N SER A 9 15.38 14.86 3.65
CA SER A 9 16.01 13.56 3.46
C SER A 9 14.97 12.58 2.94
N SER A 10 15.20 12.06 1.74
CA SER A 10 14.47 10.95 1.10
C SER A 10 14.76 9.62 1.81
N ARG A 11 14.53 9.55 3.12
CA ARG A 11 14.63 8.27 3.83
C ARG A 11 13.46 7.42 3.32
N GLY A 12 13.79 6.40 2.55
CA GLY A 12 12.85 5.33 2.23
C GLY A 12 12.36 4.63 3.49
N VAL A 13 11.44 3.69 3.31
CA VAL A 13 10.96 2.84 4.39
C VAL A 13 12.14 2.07 4.99
N PRO A 14 12.36 2.09 6.33
CA PRO A 14 13.48 1.37 6.94
C PRO A 14 13.33 -0.15 6.80
N GLY A 15 14.42 -0.90 6.98
CA GLY A 15 14.35 -2.36 7.01
C GLY A 15 13.52 -2.87 8.20
N LYS A 16 12.84 -4.00 8.01
CA LYS A 16 11.87 -4.58 8.95
C LYS A 16 10.80 -3.57 9.38
N ALA A 17 10.24 -2.81 8.44
CA ALA A 17 9.25 -1.79 8.75
C ALA A 17 7.86 -2.38 9.03
N LEU A 18 7.12 -1.74 9.94
CA LEU A 18 5.67 -1.87 10.09
C LEU A 18 4.98 -0.69 9.42
N ILE A 19 4.10 -1.00 8.47
CA ILE A 19 3.37 -0.04 7.67
C ILE A 19 1.88 -0.17 8.01
N GLY A 20 1.27 0.88 8.54
CA GLY A 20 -0.13 0.86 8.96
C GLY A 20 -1.07 1.35 7.86
N MET A 21 -2.17 0.64 7.62
CA MET A 21 -3.19 1.09 6.67
C MET A 21 -4.10 2.16 7.28
N VAL A 22 -4.24 3.27 6.57
CA VAL A 22 -5.29 4.27 6.76
C VAL A 22 -6.32 4.08 5.65
N HIS A 23 -7.31 3.23 5.92
CA HIS A 23 -8.45 3.01 5.04
C HIS A 23 -9.41 4.20 5.15
N VAL A 24 -9.43 5.06 4.13
CA VAL A 24 -10.32 6.22 4.14
C VAL A 24 -11.77 5.79 3.89
N GLY A 25 -12.72 6.54 4.46
CA GLY A 25 -14.14 6.32 4.20
C GLY A 25 -14.52 6.52 2.73
N ALA A 26 -15.68 5.99 2.34
CA ALA A 26 -16.17 6.08 0.97
C ALA A 26 -16.22 7.54 0.48
N LEU A 27 -15.54 7.79 -0.64
CA LEU A 27 -15.31 9.11 -1.22
C LEU A 27 -16.52 9.62 -2.01
N PRO A 28 -16.64 10.94 -2.23
CA PRO A 28 -17.67 11.50 -3.10
C PRO A 28 -17.70 10.81 -4.47
N GLY A 29 -18.88 10.32 -4.86
CA GLY A 29 -19.08 9.54 -6.08
C GLY A 29 -19.18 8.03 -5.86
N SER A 30 -18.68 7.50 -4.74
CA SER A 30 -18.90 6.11 -4.36
C SER A 30 -20.35 5.87 -3.91
N PRO A 31 -20.99 4.73 -4.27
CA PRO A 31 -22.35 4.39 -3.83
C PRO A 31 -22.53 4.35 -2.31
N PHE A 32 -21.46 4.11 -1.55
CA PHE A 32 -21.52 4.04 -0.07
C PHE A 32 -21.07 5.31 0.63
N ALA A 33 -20.84 6.40 -0.12
CA ALA A 33 -20.48 7.70 0.45
C ALA A 33 -21.63 8.26 1.30
N ARG A 34 -21.37 8.42 2.60
CA ARG A 34 -22.36 8.95 3.57
C ARG A 34 -21.83 10.10 4.42
N ALA A 35 -20.51 10.26 4.49
CA ALA A 35 -19.86 11.26 5.30
C ALA A 35 -19.38 12.42 4.42
N PRO A 36 -19.42 13.67 4.91
CA PRO A 36 -18.75 14.77 4.23
C PRO A 36 -17.24 14.54 4.23
N LEU A 37 -16.55 15.00 3.18
CA LEU A 37 -15.11 14.79 3.00
C LEU A 37 -14.29 15.28 4.21
N SER A 38 -14.69 16.39 4.83
CA SER A 38 -14.04 16.92 6.05
C SER A 38 -14.06 15.96 7.24
N LYS A 39 -15.11 15.13 7.37
CA LYS A 39 -15.18 14.10 8.41
C LYS A 39 -14.25 12.92 8.09
N ILE A 40 -14.15 12.56 6.80
CA ILE A 40 -13.23 11.51 6.33
C ILE A 40 -11.79 11.96 6.60
N GLU A 41 -11.47 13.21 6.28
CA GLU A 41 -10.17 13.84 6.55
C GLU A 41 -9.80 13.81 8.02
N ALA A 42 -10.68 14.30 8.90
CA ALA A 42 -10.44 14.30 10.35
C ALA A 42 -10.17 12.88 10.87
N THR A 43 -10.91 11.89 10.36
CA THR A 43 -10.74 10.48 10.74
C THR A 43 -9.39 9.94 10.27
N ALA A 44 -9.04 10.17 9.00
CA ALA A 44 -7.77 9.71 8.43
C ALA A 44 -6.56 10.30 9.18
N ARG A 45 -6.61 11.59 9.53
CA ARG A 45 -5.57 12.24 10.35
C ARG A 45 -5.43 11.60 11.73
N GLU A 46 -6.55 11.32 12.39
CA GLU A 46 -6.54 10.71 13.73
C GLU A 46 -6.01 9.28 13.69
N GLU A 47 -6.44 8.46 12.73
CA GLU A 47 -5.93 7.10 12.59
C GLU A 47 -4.43 7.08 12.28
N ALA A 48 -3.95 7.99 11.43
CA ALA A 48 -2.53 8.13 11.14
C ALA A 48 -1.71 8.49 12.39
N LYS A 49 -2.21 9.40 13.23
CA LYS A 49 -1.56 9.74 14.50
C LYS A 49 -1.49 8.55 15.45
N VAL A 50 -2.59 7.80 15.58
CA VAL A 50 -2.63 6.59 16.41
C VAL A 50 -1.57 5.58 15.96
N LEU A 51 -1.35 5.42 14.66
CA LEU A 51 -0.29 4.56 14.13
C LEU A 51 1.11 5.06 14.53
N MET A 52 1.37 6.36 14.38
CA MET A 52 2.65 6.97 14.78
C MET A 52 2.91 6.81 16.29
N ASP A 53 1.92 7.15 17.12
CA ASP A 53 2.02 7.06 18.57
C ASP A 53 2.17 5.60 19.05
N SER A 54 1.74 4.64 18.24
CA SER A 54 1.92 3.21 18.52
C SER A 54 3.29 2.69 18.08
N GLY A 55 4.04 3.42 17.25
CA GLY A 55 5.38 3.04 16.80
C GLY A 55 5.46 2.39 15.41
N PHE A 56 4.48 2.66 14.53
CA PHE A 56 4.59 2.29 13.11
C PHE A 56 5.61 3.18 12.37
N ASP A 57 6.30 2.62 11.39
CA ASP A 57 7.38 3.30 10.68
C ASP A 57 6.90 4.06 9.42
N ALA A 58 5.73 3.70 8.90
CA ALA A 58 5.10 4.32 7.74
C ALA A 58 3.58 4.09 7.75
N VAL A 59 2.88 4.81 6.87
CA VAL A 59 1.45 4.59 6.61
C VAL A 59 1.16 4.45 5.12
N ILE A 60 0.08 3.77 4.77
CA ILE A 60 -0.50 3.79 3.41
C ILE A 60 -1.92 4.34 3.50
N VAL A 61 -2.22 5.36 2.70
CA VAL A 61 -3.59 5.88 2.54
C VAL A 61 -4.26 5.18 1.36
N GLU A 62 -5.39 4.52 1.60
CA GLU A 62 -6.10 3.68 0.61
C GLU A 62 -7.61 3.94 0.64
N ASN A 63 -8.24 4.05 -0.52
CA ASN A 63 -9.69 4.21 -0.68
C ASN A 63 -10.48 2.89 -0.57
N MET A 64 -10.16 2.07 0.42
CA MET A 64 -10.76 0.74 0.68
C MET A 64 -12.30 0.72 0.74
N HIS A 65 -12.92 1.84 1.10
CA HIS A 65 -14.38 1.92 1.23
C HIS A 65 -15.10 2.36 -0.06
N ASP A 66 -14.38 2.63 -1.16
CA ASP A 66 -14.95 2.99 -2.48
C ASP A 66 -15.52 1.79 -3.23
N ARG A 67 -16.28 0.95 -2.53
CA ARG A 67 -16.91 -0.23 -3.13
C ARG A 67 -18.17 0.15 -3.91
N PRO A 68 -18.53 -0.62 -4.96
CA PRO A 68 -17.66 -1.57 -5.66
C PRO A 68 -16.53 -0.83 -6.38
N TYR A 69 -15.36 -1.47 -6.47
CA TYR A 69 -14.21 -0.87 -7.15
C TYR A 69 -14.42 -0.82 -8.67
N VAL A 70 -13.78 0.15 -9.31
CA VAL A 70 -13.90 0.39 -10.76
C VAL A 70 -12.53 0.45 -11.40
N GLN A 71 -12.39 -0.16 -12.57
CA GLN A 71 -11.17 -0.05 -13.36
C GLN A 71 -11.03 1.38 -13.93
N PRO A 72 -9.80 1.81 -14.30
CA PRO A 72 -9.55 3.13 -14.88
C PRO A 72 -10.37 3.39 -16.15
N PRO A 73 -10.66 4.67 -16.47
CA PRO A 73 -10.19 5.88 -15.79
C PRO A 73 -10.92 6.14 -14.47
N HIS A 74 -10.17 6.53 -13.44
CA HIS A 74 -10.75 6.92 -12.15
C HIS A 74 -11.35 8.33 -12.22
N SER A 75 -12.35 8.59 -11.38
CA SER A 75 -13.00 9.89 -11.32
C SER A 75 -12.01 10.99 -10.87
N PRO A 76 -12.02 12.18 -11.47
CA PRO A 76 -11.29 13.34 -10.94
C PRO A 76 -11.63 13.65 -9.48
N ALA A 77 -12.86 13.32 -9.04
CA ALA A 77 -13.28 13.46 -7.65
C ALA A 77 -12.50 12.53 -6.70
N THR A 78 -12.15 11.31 -7.13
CA THR A 78 -11.32 10.38 -6.37
C THR A 78 -9.92 10.95 -6.19
N VAL A 79 -9.30 11.45 -7.27
CA VAL A 79 -7.96 12.06 -7.21
C VAL A 79 -7.96 13.30 -6.31
N ALA A 80 -8.92 14.21 -6.48
CA ALA A 80 -9.02 15.42 -5.67
C ALA A 80 -9.24 15.10 -4.17
N SER A 81 -10.14 14.15 -3.89
CA SER A 81 -10.44 13.74 -2.51
C SER A 81 -9.25 13.07 -1.86
N MET A 82 -8.65 12.07 -2.51
CA MET A 82 -7.45 11.39 -2.01
C MET A 82 -6.27 12.35 -1.83
N THR A 83 -6.12 13.35 -2.70
CA THR A 83 -5.07 14.38 -2.56
C THR A 83 -5.20 15.15 -1.25
N ILE A 84 -6.40 15.66 -0.94
CA ILE A 84 -6.64 16.40 0.32
C ILE A 84 -6.44 15.48 1.53
N LEU A 85 -6.94 14.25 1.47
CA LEU A 85 -6.79 13.27 2.55
C LEU A 85 -5.31 12.91 2.78
N CYS A 86 -4.54 12.68 1.72
CA CYS A 86 -3.10 12.40 1.81
C CYS A 86 -2.31 13.61 2.32
N ALA A 87 -2.65 14.84 1.89
CA ALA A 87 -2.01 16.05 2.42
C ALA A 87 -2.26 16.19 3.93
N ALA A 88 -3.48 15.97 4.37
CA ALA A 88 -3.87 16.03 5.77
C ALA A 88 -3.18 14.96 6.63
N VAL A 89 -3.07 13.72 6.12
CA VAL A 89 -2.32 12.64 6.75
C VAL A 89 -0.83 12.96 6.81
N LYS A 90 -0.24 13.48 5.71
CA LYS A 90 1.18 13.83 5.67
C LYS A 90 1.53 14.90 6.71
N ASP A 91 0.71 15.94 6.81
CA ASP A 91 0.85 16.97 7.85
C ASP A 91 0.80 16.36 9.26
N ALA A 92 -0.11 15.41 9.50
CA ALA A 92 -0.28 14.78 10.81
C ALA A 92 0.91 13.88 11.22
N ILE A 93 1.60 13.25 10.26
CA ILE A 93 2.73 12.33 10.55
C ILE A 93 4.12 12.93 10.31
N GLY A 94 4.19 14.16 9.76
CA GLY A 94 5.43 14.87 9.52
C GLY A 94 6.37 14.16 8.54
N SER A 95 7.62 13.91 8.98
CA SER A 95 8.66 13.32 8.12
C SER A 95 8.51 11.82 7.89
N THR A 96 7.57 11.14 8.56
CA THR A 96 7.33 9.71 8.36
C THR A 96 6.98 9.42 6.89
N PRO A 97 7.51 8.34 6.28
CA PRO A 97 7.11 7.89 4.96
C PRO A 97 5.59 7.64 4.86
N MET A 98 5.00 8.13 3.76
CA MET A 98 3.60 7.90 3.42
C MET A 98 3.54 7.24 2.05
N GLY A 99 2.79 6.15 1.96
CA GLY A 99 2.40 5.50 0.73
C GLY A 99 0.98 5.89 0.32
N VAL A 100 0.69 5.77 -0.98
CA VAL A 100 -0.64 5.98 -1.53
C VAL A 100 -1.06 4.75 -2.33
N GLN A 101 -2.32 4.36 -2.19
CA GLN A 101 -2.94 3.32 -3.00
C GLN A 101 -4.33 3.81 -3.45
N VAL A 102 -4.57 3.78 -4.75
CA VAL A 102 -5.91 3.99 -5.32
C VAL A 102 -6.33 2.65 -5.90
N LEU A 103 -7.37 2.07 -5.31
CA LEU A 103 -7.81 0.72 -5.59
C LEU A 103 -8.38 0.58 -7.00
N SER A 104 -8.10 -0.61 -7.53
CA SER A 104 -8.37 -1.10 -8.88
C SER A 104 -7.59 -0.35 -9.95
N CYS A 105 -6.31 -0.69 -10.06
CA CYS A 105 -5.39 -0.19 -11.09
C CYS A 105 -5.25 1.35 -11.15
N GLY A 106 -5.37 2.02 -10.01
CA GLY A 106 -5.24 3.48 -9.91
C GLY A 106 -3.80 3.96 -9.73
N GLU A 107 -2.79 3.23 -10.18
CA GLU A 107 -1.37 3.54 -9.95
C GLU A 107 -0.92 4.91 -10.50
N CYS A 108 -1.48 5.36 -11.63
CA CYS A 108 -1.17 6.68 -12.18
C CYS A 108 -1.77 7.80 -11.31
N GLU A 109 -2.97 7.60 -10.80
CA GLU A 109 -3.60 8.49 -9.83
C GLU A 109 -2.80 8.49 -8.52
N ALA A 110 -2.45 7.31 -8.00
CA ALA A 110 -1.71 7.15 -6.76
C ALA A 110 -0.34 7.86 -6.82
N ILE A 111 0.40 7.73 -7.93
CA ILE A 111 1.72 8.38 -8.05
C ILE A 111 1.60 9.89 -8.20
N SER A 112 0.53 10.38 -8.85
CA SER A 112 0.23 11.81 -8.95
C SER A 112 -0.12 12.39 -7.58
N ILE A 113 -0.95 11.69 -6.79
CA ILE A 113 -1.31 12.07 -5.43
C ILE A 113 -0.07 12.07 -4.53
N ALA A 114 0.75 11.02 -4.59
CA ALA A 114 1.98 10.93 -3.83
C ALA A 114 2.93 12.09 -4.16
N LEU A 115 3.10 12.42 -5.44
CA LEU A 115 3.92 13.56 -5.87
C LEU A 115 3.39 14.89 -5.32
N ALA A 116 2.09 15.13 -5.42
CA ALA A 116 1.46 16.37 -4.95
C ALA A 116 1.51 16.54 -3.42
N THR A 117 1.58 15.44 -2.67
CA THR A 117 1.43 15.44 -1.20
C THR A 117 2.70 15.06 -0.45
N GLY A 118 3.82 14.84 -1.14
CA GLY A 118 5.09 14.45 -0.51
C GLY A 118 5.09 13.00 0.00
N GLY A 119 4.36 12.12 -0.68
CA GLY A 119 4.44 10.67 -0.52
C GLY A 119 5.79 10.11 -1.01
N SER A 120 6.17 8.95 -0.50
CA SER A 120 7.48 8.33 -0.77
C SER A 120 7.38 7.07 -1.62
N PHE A 121 6.20 6.46 -1.67
CA PHE A 121 5.94 5.26 -2.45
C PHE A 121 4.46 5.15 -2.83
N ILE A 122 4.16 4.27 -3.78
CA ILE A 122 2.81 3.79 -4.05
C ILE A 122 2.76 2.27 -3.95
N ARG A 123 1.57 1.75 -3.70
CA ARG A 123 1.27 0.34 -3.88
C ARG A 123 0.54 0.14 -5.20
N CYS A 124 1.07 -0.72 -6.06
CA CYS A 124 0.54 -1.01 -7.39
C CYS A 124 0.05 -2.47 -7.45
N GLU A 125 -1.23 -2.66 -7.72
CA GLU A 125 -1.89 -3.97 -7.57
C GLU A 125 -1.76 -4.88 -8.80
N ASN A 126 -1.54 -4.31 -9.98
CA ASN A 126 -1.52 -5.04 -11.26
C ASN A 126 -0.30 -4.64 -12.12
N PHE A 127 0.89 -4.75 -11.54
CA PHE A 127 2.12 -4.28 -12.20
C PHE A 127 2.53 -5.13 -13.41
N VAL A 128 2.49 -6.45 -13.26
CA VAL A 128 2.82 -7.44 -14.30
C VAL A 128 1.70 -8.47 -14.43
N TYR A 129 1.58 -9.04 -15.63
CA TYR A 129 0.56 -10.03 -16.01
C TYR A 129 -0.88 -9.53 -15.99
N ALA A 130 -1.79 -10.38 -16.46
CA ALA A 130 -3.23 -10.16 -16.43
C ALA A 130 -3.88 -11.18 -15.50
N HIS A 131 -4.95 -10.79 -14.81
CA HIS A 131 -5.71 -11.65 -13.91
C HIS A 131 -7.17 -11.19 -13.81
N VAL A 132 -8.04 -11.98 -13.19
CA VAL A 132 -9.46 -11.64 -13.03
C VAL A 132 -9.70 -11.25 -11.57
N ALA A 133 -10.03 -9.99 -11.30
CA ALA A 133 -10.34 -9.48 -9.97
C ALA A 133 -11.85 -9.34 -9.76
N ASP A 134 -12.27 -8.89 -8.58
CA ASP A 134 -13.68 -8.63 -8.24
C ASP A 134 -14.36 -7.65 -9.23
N GLU A 135 -13.58 -6.71 -9.76
CA GLU A 135 -13.97 -5.74 -10.79
C GLU A 135 -13.85 -6.24 -12.24
N GLY A 136 -13.60 -7.53 -12.45
CA GLY A 136 -13.48 -8.19 -13.75
C GLY A 136 -12.04 -8.40 -14.24
N LEU A 137 -11.90 -8.65 -15.55
CA LEU A 137 -10.61 -8.95 -16.18
C LEU A 137 -9.70 -7.71 -16.17
N LEU A 138 -8.57 -7.80 -15.48
CA LEU A 138 -7.48 -6.83 -15.51
C LEU A 138 -6.52 -7.19 -16.64
N SER A 139 -6.93 -6.84 -17.87
CA SER A 139 -6.25 -7.26 -19.11
C SER A 139 -4.93 -6.54 -19.43
N ARG A 140 -4.56 -5.52 -18.65
CA ARG A 140 -3.41 -4.65 -18.94
C ARG A 140 -2.50 -4.53 -17.73
N ALA A 141 -1.26 -5.00 -17.87
CA ALA A 141 -0.20 -4.80 -16.89
C ALA A 141 0.23 -3.32 -16.84
N ALA A 142 0.43 -2.80 -15.62
CA ALA A 142 0.69 -1.38 -15.40
C ALA A 142 2.12 -0.94 -15.70
N ALA A 143 3.12 -1.84 -15.65
CA ALA A 143 4.54 -1.49 -15.66
C ALA A 143 4.94 -0.50 -16.76
N GLY A 144 4.60 -0.77 -18.01
CA GLY A 144 4.96 0.08 -19.15
C GLY A 144 4.38 1.50 -19.05
N PRO A 145 3.05 1.67 -19.01
CA PRO A 145 2.40 2.97 -18.86
C PRO A 145 2.81 3.71 -17.58
N LEU A 146 2.80 3.03 -16.43
CA LEU A 146 3.09 3.64 -15.12
C LEU A 146 4.52 4.20 -15.07
N LEU A 147 5.52 3.43 -15.50
CA LEU A 147 6.92 3.86 -15.39
C LEU A 147 7.26 4.99 -16.36
N ARG A 148 6.62 5.03 -17.54
CA ARG A 148 6.73 6.17 -18.47
C ARG A 148 6.09 7.42 -17.88
N PHE A 149 4.87 7.28 -17.33
CA PHE A 149 4.17 8.38 -16.69
C PHE A 149 4.91 8.91 -15.46
N ARG A 150 5.46 8.03 -14.63
CA ARG A 150 6.35 8.37 -13.50
C ARG A 150 7.49 9.28 -13.93
N ARG A 151 8.15 8.95 -15.04
CA ARG A 151 9.24 9.77 -15.61
C ARG A 151 8.73 11.08 -16.17
N GLU A 152 7.61 11.06 -16.89
CA GLU A 152 6.98 12.24 -17.50
C GLU A 152 6.68 13.33 -16.46
N ILE A 153 6.16 12.94 -15.28
CA ILE A 153 5.82 13.88 -14.21
C ILE A 153 6.96 14.16 -13.22
N GLY A 154 8.16 13.62 -13.44
CA GLY A 154 9.31 13.81 -12.54
C GLY A 154 9.19 13.09 -11.19
N ALA A 155 8.39 12.02 -11.09
CA ALA A 155 8.12 11.27 -9.87
C ALA A 155 9.04 10.04 -9.68
N GLU A 156 10.22 9.99 -10.31
CA GLU A 156 11.14 8.85 -10.25
C GLU A 156 11.68 8.57 -8.83
N HIS A 157 11.59 9.55 -7.94
CA HIS A 157 11.94 9.41 -6.53
C HIS A 157 10.85 8.68 -5.70
N ILE A 158 9.65 8.51 -6.24
CA ILE A 158 8.54 7.78 -5.61
C ILE A 158 8.63 6.31 -6.01
N LYS A 159 8.75 5.45 -4.99
CA LYS A 159 8.93 4.01 -5.17
C LYS A 159 7.63 3.33 -5.58
N VAL A 160 7.71 2.40 -6.53
CA VAL A 160 6.56 1.59 -6.96
C VAL A 160 6.71 0.20 -6.36
N ILE A 161 5.90 -0.10 -5.34
CA ILE A 161 5.91 -1.39 -4.66
C ILE A 161 4.71 -2.20 -5.18
N CYS A 162 4.96 -3.39 -5.70
CA CYS A 162 4.01 -4.10 -6.56
C CYS A 162 3.47 -5.36 -5.92
N ASP A 163 2.15 -5.52 -5.84
CA ASP A 163 1.57 -6.82 -5.51
C ASP A 163 1.92 -7.84 -6.60
N ILE A 164 2.34 -9.04 -6.19
CA ILE A 164 2.50 -10.21 -7.05
C ILE A 164 1.47 -11.26 -6.62
N LYS A 165 0.79 -11.87 -7.61
CA LYS A 165 -0.37 -12.74 -7.37
C LYS A 165 -1.36 -12.13 -6.35
N LYS A 166 -1.78 -10.89 -6.63
CA LYS A 166 -2.68 -10.06 -5.83
C LYS A 166 -3.85 -10.86 -5.21
N LYS A 167 -4.18 -10.56 -3.95
CA LYS A 167 -5.44 -10.93 -3.30
C LYS A 167 -6.69 -10.45 -4.03
N HIS A 168 -7.85 -11.05 -3.76
CA HIS A 168 -9.13 -10.76 -4.46
C HIS A 168 -9.04 -10.89 -5.98
N ALA A 169 -8.22 -11.83 -6.44
CA ALA A 169 -8.06 -12.14 -7.86
C ALA A 169 -7.85 -13.64 -8.10
N SER A 170 -8.39 -14.10 -9.23
CA SER A 170 -8.07 -15.38 -9.83
C SER A 170 -6.92 -15.21 -10.82
N HIS A 171 -5.88 -16.03 -10.62
CA HIS A 171 -4.69 -16.07 -11.46
C HIS A 171 -4.71 -17.25 -12.44
N SER A 172 -5.87 -17.84 -12.74
CA SER A 172 -5.95 -19.05 -13.59
C SER A 172 -5.42 -18.84 -15.01
N ILE A 173 -5.52 -17.62 -15.56
CA ILE A 173 -4.97 -17.26 -16.89
C ILE A 173 -3.44 -17.31 -16.90
N THR A 174 -2.82 -17.14 -15.73
CA THR A 174 -1.37 -17.15 -15.49
C THR A 174 -1.01 -18.19 -14.43
N GLY A 175 -1.77 -19.28 -14.36
CA GLY A 175 -1.64 -20.29 -13.31
C GLY A 175 -0.34 -21.12 -13.45
N ASP A 176 0.26 -21.08 -14.64
CA ASP A 176 1.55 -21.67 -14.97
C ASP A 176 2.74 -20.84 -14.47
N ILE A 177 2.53 -19.58 -14.12
CA ILE A 177 3.59 -18.69 -13.60
C ILE A 177 3.70 -18.89 -12.09
N MET A 178 4.88 -19.28 -11.61
CA MET A 178 5.16 -19.42 -10.18
C MET A 178 5.31 -18.05 -9.51
N LEU A 179 5.24 -18.02 -8.18
CA LEU A 179 5.28 -16.75 -7.45
C LEU A 179 6.66 -16.09 -7.55
N GLY A 180 7.73 -16.88 -7.50
CA GLY A 180 9.10 -16.45 -7.73
C GLY A 180 9.31 -15.86 -9.13
N ASP A 181 8.74 -16.49 -10.17
CA ASP A 181 8.79 -15.97 -11.54
C ASP A 181 8.06 -14.63 -11.67
N ALA A 182 6.93 -14.47 -10.96
CA ALA A 182 6.22 -13.20 -10.91
C ALA A 182 7.05 -12.11 -10.21
N ALA A 183 7.74 -12.44 -9.12
CA ALA A 183 8.64 -11.54 -8.41
C ALA A 183 9.84 -11.11 -9.29
N HIS A 184 10.48 -12.09 -9.95
CA HIS A 184 11.59 -11.85 -10.87
C HIS A 184 11.14 -10.95 -12.03
N THR A 185 9.98 -11.25 -12.61
CA THR A 185 9.42 -10.48 -13.73
C THR A 185 9.10 -9.05 -13.30
N ALA A 186 8.46 -8.85 -12.15
CA ALA A 186 8.21 -7.51 -11.61
C ALA A 186 9.52 -6.71 -11.45
N GLN A 187 10.58 -7.32 -10.91
CA GLN A 187 11.90 -6.69 -10.85
C GLN A 187 12.43 -6.35 -12.25
N PHE A 188 12.40 -7.30 -13.19
CA PHE A 188 12.89 -7.11 -14.55
C PHE A 188 12.19 -5.93 -15.25
N PHE A 189 10.90 -5.75 -15.00
CA PHE A 189 10.11 -4.63 -15.51
C PHE A 189 10.23 -3.33 -14.71
N GLY A 190 11.07 -3.29 -13.67
CA GLY A 190 11.45 -2.06 -12.97
C GLY A 190 10.63 -1.75 -11.71
N ALA A 191 10.00 -2.75 -11.08
CA ALA A 191 9.44 -2.58 -9.73
C ALA A 191 10.54 -2.18 -8.73
N ASP A 192 10.23 -1.30 -7.78
CA ASP A 192 11.15 -0.92 -6.69
C ASP A 192 11.06 -1.88 -5.49
N GLY A 193 10.05 -2.76 -5.48
CA GLY A 193 9.80 -3.76 -4.45
C GLY A 193 8.56 -4.59 -4.82
N VAL A 194 8.40 -5.73 -4.19
CA VAL A 194 7.24 -6.63 -4.41
C VAL A 194 6.48 -6.86 -3.10
N ILE A 195 5.18 -7.12 -3.19
CA ILE A 195 4.31 -7.45 -2.06
C ILE A 195 3.71 -8.83 -2.29
N VAL A 196 3.92 -9.71 -1.31
CA VAL A 196 3.24 -11.00 -1.22
C VAL A 196 2.01 -10.84 -0.32
N THR A 197 0.86 -11.36 -0.74
CA THR A 197 -0.39 -11.27 0.05
C THR A 197 -1.08 -12.61 0.22
N GLY A 198 -1.79 -12.80 1.32
CA GLY A 198 -2.80 -13.87 1.43
C GLY A 198 -3.97 -13.70 0.45
N ALA A 199 -4.79 -14.73 0.27
CA ALA A 199 -5.83 -14.76 -0.79
C ALA A 199 -6.92 -13.69 -0.65
N PHE A 200 -7.35 -13.40 0.58
CA PHE A 200 -8.34 -12.36 0.89
C PHE A 200 -7.83 -11.40 1.97
N THR A 201 -8.54 -10.28 2.17
CA THR A 201 -8.20 -9.29 3.21
C THR A 201 -8.35 -9.90 4.61
N GLY A 202 -7.23 -10.03 5.31
CA GLY A 202 -7.17 -10.63 6.64
C GLY A 202 -6.64 -12.07 6.65
N ASP A 203 -6.50 -12.69 5.48
CA ASP A 203 -5.84 -13.99 5.37
C ASP A 203 -4.32 -13.79 5.39
N PRO A 204 -3.58 -14.58 6.17
CA PRO A 204 -2.14 -14.50 6.22
C PRO A 204 -1.52 -14.92 4.89
N ALA A 205 -0.38 -14.32 4.55
CA ALA A 205 0.46 -14.83 3.47
C ALA A 205 1.09 -16.18 3.86
N ASN A 206 1.27 -17.07 2.89
CA ASN A 206 2.04 -18.30 3.11
C ASN A 206 3.53 -17.95 3.27
N GLU A 207 4.18 -18.42 4.33
CA GLU A 207 5.61 -18.17 4.57
C GLU A 207 6.49 -18.71 3.44
N GLU A 208 6.10 -19.85 2.84
CA GLU A 208 6.81 -20.43 1.69
C GLU A 208 6.79 -19.49 0.48
N ASP A 209 5.67 -18.80 0.23
CA ASP A 209 5.55 -17.81 -0.85
C ASP A 209 6.47 -16.61 -0.59
N VAL A 210 6.56 -16.16 0.66
CA VAL A 210 7.45 -15.05 1.05
C VAL A 210 8.91 -15.45 0.85
N GLU A 211 9.28 -16.66 1.26
CA GLU A 211 10.62 -17.22 1.07
C GLU A 211 10.96 -17.39 -0.43
N GLU A 212 10.03 -17.91 -1.23
CA GLU A 212 10.17 -18.05 -2.69
C GLU A 212 10.40 -16.68 -3.35
N ALA A 213 9.58 -15.68 -3.02
CA ALA A 213 9.78 -14.32 -3.51
C ALA A 213 11.17 -13.79 -3.13
N LYS A 214 11.56 -13.92 -1.85
CA LYS A 214 12.84 -13.42 -1.35
C LYS A 214 14.05 -14.06 -2.05
N ARG A 215 13.95 -15.33 -2.43
CA ARG A 215 15.00 -16.02 -3.21
C ARG A 215 15.02 -15.61 -4.69
N SER A 216 13.90 -15.17 -5.23
CA SER A 216 13.71 -14.94 -6.67
C SER A 216 13.93 -13.49 -7.10
N THR A 217 14.11 -12.57 -6.16
CA THR A 217 14.31 -11.15 -6.43
C THR A 217 15.36 -10.51 -5.52
N SER A 218 15.95 -9.40 -5.98
CA SER A 218 16.90 -8.56 -5.25
C SER A 218 16.27 -7.27 -4.72
N VAL A 219 15.06 -6.91 -5.19
CA VAL A 219 14.31 -5.78 -4.63
C VAL A 219 13.64 -6.18 -3.31
N PRO A 220 13.32 -5.22 -2.42
CA PRO A 220 12.64 -5.50 -1.17
C PRO A 220 11.35 -6.31 -1.36
N VAL A 221 11.14 -7.28 -0.47
CA VAL A 221 9.94 -8.10 -0.38
C VAL A 221 9.13 -7.65 0.82
N TRP A 222 7.92 -7.19 0.58
CA TRP A 222 6.97 -6.79 1.61
C TRP A 222 5.88 -7.86 1.73
N VAL A 223 5.27 -7.95 2.91
CA VAL A 223 4.12 -8.82 3.13
C VAL A 223 2.91 -7.96 3.43
N GLY A 224 1.79 -8.24 2.78
CA GLY A 224 0.51 -7.60 3.05
C GLY A 224 -0.58 -8.63 3.32
N SER A 225 -1.69 -8.15 3.90
CA SER A 225 -2.83 -8.98 4.33
C SER A 225 -2.52 -9.95 5.47
N GLY A 226 -3.45 -10.04 6.42
CA GLY A 226 -3.43 -11.06 7.48
C GLY A 226 -2.27 -11.04 8.47
N VAL A 227 -1.37 -10.07 8.40
CA VAL A 227 -0.28 -9.94 9.38
C VAL A 227 -0.84 -9.72 10.78
N ASP A 228 -0.46 -10.62 11.69
CA ASP A 228 -0.72 -10.53 13.13
C ASP A 228 0.60 -10.50 13.93
N PRO A 229 0.55 -10.23 15.25
CA PRO A 229 1.75 -10.18 16.08
C PRO A 229 2.47 -11.50 16.23
N ASP A 230 1.76 -12.63 16.15
CA ASP A 230 2.32 -13.95 16.41
C ASP A 230 3.19 -14.41 15.23
N GLN A 231 2.84 -13.97 14.01
CA GLN A 231 3.57 -14.23 12.76
C GLN A 231 4.64 -13.18 12.44
N ALA A 232 4.67 -12.04 13.14
CA ALA A 232 5.52 -10.92 12.75
C ALA A 232 7.01 -11.30 12.72
N ALA A 233 7.48 -12.07 13.71
CA ALA A 233 8.87 -12.47 13.82
C ALA A 233 9.31 -13.40 12.69
N SER A 234 8.51 -14.44 12.38
CA SER A 234 8.80 -15.40 11.30
C SER A 234 8.76 -14.71 9.93
N LEU A 235 7.76 -13.86 9.69
CA LEU A 235 7.68 -13.10 8.44
C LEU A 235 8.90 -12.20 8.23
N PHE A 236 9.44 -11.56 9.29
CA PHE A 236 10.65 -10.73 9.21
C PHE A 236 11.95 -11.51 8.97
N GLU A 237 11.94 -12.84 8.92
CA GLU A 237 13.09 -13.62 8.45
C GLU A 237 13.29 -13.46 6.93
N HIS A 238 12.21 -13.24 6.18
CA HIS A 238 12.23 -13.13 4.72
C HIS A 238 11.66 -11.81 4.18
N ALA A 239 10.86 -11.09 4.97
CA ALA A 239 10.26 -9.81 4.59
C ALA A 239 11.07 -8.61 5.08
N ASP A 240 11.13 -7.59 4.23
CA ASP A 240 11.74 -6.29 4.50
C ASP A 240 10.73 -5.30 5.13
N ALA A 241 9.42 -5.52 4.96
CA ALA A 241 8.36 -4.76 5.63
C ALA A 241 7.04 -5.55 5.71
N LEU A 242 6.20 -5.22 6.68
CA LEU A 242 4.85 -5.78 6.86
C LEU A 242 3.80 -4.66 6.79
N ILE A 243 2.80 -4.84 5.93
CA ILE A 243 1.63 -3.96 5.80
C ILE A 243 0.49 -4.53 6.64
N VAL A 244 0.05 -3.77 7.65
CA VAL A 244 -0.95 -4.21 8.62
C VAL A 244 -2.23 -3.39 8.47
N GLY A 245 -3.33 -4.08 8.13
CA GLY A 245 -4.64 -3.48 7.90
C GLY A 245 -5.72 -3.96 8.87
N SER A 246 -6.29 -5.14 8.62
CA SER A 246 -7.40 -5.67 9.43
C SER A 246 -7.04 -5.84 10.91
N TYR A 247 -5.85 -6.37 11.23
CA TYR A 247 -5.46 -6.64 12.61
C TYR A 247 -5.48 -5.39 13.50
N ILE A 248 -5.09 -4.21 13.00
CA ILE A 248 -5.05 -2.98 13.81
C ILE A 248 -6.44 -2.35 14.03
N LYS A 249 -7.48 -2.85 13.36
CA LYS A 249 -8.86 -2.38 13.54
C LYS A 249 -9.56 -3.14 14.67
N ARG A 250 -10.61 -2.53 15.25
CA ARG A 250 -11.39 -3.15 16.33
C ARG A 250 -11.95 -4.50 15.89
N GLY A 251 -11.71 -5.52 16.70
CA GLY A 251 -12.14 -6.89 16.42
C GLY A 251 -11.47 -7.55 15.20
N GLY A 252 -10.42 -6.96 14.63
CA GLY A 252 -9.82 -7.45 13.38
C GLY A 252 -10.68 -7.15 12.14
N VAL A 253 -11.72 -6.33 12.27
CA VAL A 253 -12.66 -6.05 11.18
C VAL A 253 -12.15 -4.85 10.38
N TRP A 254 -11.78 -5.08 9.11
CA TRP A 254 -11.14 -4.06 8.26
C TRP A 254 -11.93 -2.75 8.12
N SER A 255 -13.25 -2.81 8.26
CA SER A 255 -14.18 -1.67 8.15
C SER A 255 -14.46 -0.97 9.48
N ALA A 256 -13.95 -1.51 10.59
CA ALA A 256 -14.07 -0.90 11.90
C ALA A 256 -12.98 0.18 12.12
N PRO A 257 -13.16 1.10 13.07
CA PRO A 257 -12.14 2.06 13.44
C PRO A 257 -10.86 1.40 13.96
N ILE A 258 -9.75 2.12 13.89
CA ILE A 258 -8.47 1.68 14.48
C ILE A 258 -8.60 1.43 16.00
N ASP A 259 -7.87 0.45 16.50
CA ASP A 259 -7.74 0.13 17.93
C ASP A 259 -6.30 0.39 18.40
N PRO A 260 -6.06 1.46 19.19
CA PRO A 260 -4.72 1.77 19.69
C PRO A 260 -4.06 0.64 20.49
N LYS A 261 -4.85 -0.22 21.17
CA LYS A 261 -4.28 -1.35 21.92
C LYS A 261 -3.69 -2.40 20.96
N ARG A 262 -4.41 -2.69 19.88
CA ARG A 262 -3.96 -3.64 18.83
C ARG A 262 -2.78 -3.06 18.05
N CYS A 263 -2.77 -1.77 17.76
CA CYS A 263 -1.63 -1.09 17.15
C CYS A 263 -0.35 -1.25 18.00
N ARG A 264 -0.43 -0.99 19.31
CA ARG A 264 0.71 -1.16 20.22
C ARG A 264 1.14 -2.63 20.36
N ALA A 265 0.21 -3.57 20.34
CA ALA A 265 0.54 -4.99 20.36
C ALA A 265 1.35 -5.39 19.13
N MET A 266 0.92 -4.96 17.93
CA MET A 266 1.65 -5.18 16.68
C MET A 266 3.03 -4.51 16.69
N ALA A 267 3.11 -3.25 17.12
CA ALA A 267 4.39 -2.55 17.18
C ALA A 267 5.40 -3.21 18.17
N LYS A 268 4.88 -3.88 19.21
CA LYS A 268 5.71 -4.61 20.16
C LYS A 268 6.30 -5.89 19.56
N SER A 269 5.56 -6.61 18.72
CA SER A 269 6.06 -7.86 18.11
C SER A 269 7.19 -7.67 17.10
N LYS A 270 7.33 -6.46 16.51
CA LYS A 270 8.50 -6.10 15.71
C LYS A 270 9.81 -6.06 16.55
N ARG A 271 9.72 -5.81 17.86
CA ARG A 271 10.88 -5.60 18.74
C ARG A 271 11.37 -6.85 19.44
N SER A 272 10.58 -7.92 19.42
CA SER A 272 10.89 -9.25 19.95
C SER A 272 11.59 -10.09 18.91
#